data_AF-A0A2M8N5G3-F1
#
_entry.id   AF-A0A2M8N5G3-F1
#
_cell.length_a   1.000
_cell.length_b   1.000
_cell.length_c   1.000
_cell.angle_alpha   90.00
_cell.angle_beta   90.00
_cell.angle_gamma   90.00
#
_symmetry.space_group_name_H-M   'P 1'
#
loop_
_entity.id
_entity.type
_entity.pdbx_description
1 polymer ?
#
loop_
_entity_poly.entity_id
_entity_poly.type
_entity_poly.pdbx_seq_one_letter_code
_entity_poly.pdbx_strand_id
1 'polypeptide(L)'
;MTNITIERKPRSSLVVTRDVIFALYLRELKARFGLYRLGLAWALLEPVAVIAILSTIKSMWFGDSVQGIEYPIFFMLGFMGYQIFNKLTNQAAASINANRGLFNFRQVRPIDAIASRVLLEVVIDVFVFGFLALGFLWLGFDMQVHNPLLFLAVVFNLILLG
;
A
#
# COMPACT_ATOMS: atom_id res chain seq x y z
N MET A 1 55.06 2.04 -8.47
CA MET A 1 53.73 1.59 -8.01
C MET A 1 52.98 2.82 -7.51
N THR A 2 52.15 3.43 -8.35
CA THR A 2 51.44 4.68 -8.02
C THR A 2 50.20 4.34 -7.18
N ASN A 3 50.24 4.62 -5.88
CA ASN A 3 49.10 4.46 -5.00
C ASN A 3 48.05 5.52 -5.34
N ILE A 4 47.01 5.12 -6.08
CA ILE A 4 45.84 5.95 -6.33
C ILE A 4 45.00 5.93 -5.06
N THR A 5 45.18 6.93 -4.19
CA THR A 5 44.28 7.14 -3.05
C THR A 5 42.96 7.67 -3.58
N ILE A 6 42.00 6.77 -3.79
CA ILE A 6 40.63 7.13 -4.17
C ILE A 6 40.03 7.92 -3.01
N GLU A 7 39.99 9.24 -3.14
CA GLU A 7 39.31 10.14 -2.20
C GLU A 7 37.80 9.84 -2.24
N ARG A 8 37.31 9.01 -1.31
CA ARG A 8 35.88 8.77 -1.18
C ARG A 8 35.23 9.99 -0.57
N LYS A 9 34.60 10.83 -1.40
CA LYS A 9 33.73 11.92 -0.94
C LYS A 9 32.71 11.34 0.04
N PRO A 10 32.63 11.82 1.30
CA PRO A 10 31.68 11.30 2.27
C PRO A 10 30.26 11.53 1.74
N ARG A 11 29.55 10.43 1.48
CA ARG A 11 28.16 10.49 1.00
C ARG A 11 27.28 10.96 2.16
N SER A 12 26.37 11.89 1.90
CA SER A 12 25.39 12.33 2.90
C SER A 12 24.58 11.14 3.40
N SER A 13 24.35 11.06 4.72
CA SER A 13 23.62 9.98 5.38
C SER A 13 22.19 9.80 4.83
N LEU A 14 21.56 10.88 4.38
CA LEU A 14 20.25 10.87 3.74
C LEU A 14 20.27 10.17 2.38
N VAL A 15 21.32 10.41 1.59
CA VAL A 15 21.50 9.78 0.27
C VAL A 15 21.69 8.27 0.43
N VAL A 16 22.49 7.86 1.41
CA VAL A 16 22.68 6.43 1.71
C VAL A 16 21.36 5.77 2.12
N THR A 17 20.59 6.42 3.01
CA THR A 17 19.29 5.89 3.46
C THR A 17 18.32 5.74 2.28
N ARG A 18 18.24 6.74 1.39
CA ARG A 18 17.38 6.71 0.21
C ARG A 18 17.74 5.55 -0.73
N ASP A 19 19.03 5.39 -1.01
CA ASP A 19 19.52 4.35 -1.93
C ASP A 19 19.26 2.95 -1.35
N VAL A 20 19.39 2.77 -0.02
CA VAL A 20 19.06 1.51 0.66
C VAL A 20 17.56 1.21 0.59
N ILE A 21 16.69 2.19 0.90
CA ILE A 21 15.23 2.01 0.82
C ILE A 21 14.82 1.66 -0.61
N PHE A 22 15.37 2.35 -1.62
CA PHE A 22 15.07 2.08 -3.02
C PHE A 22 15.53 0.68 -3.46
N ALA A 23 16.72 0.24 -3.04
CA ALA A 23 17.20 -1.10 -3.32
C ALA A 23 16.33 -2.19 -2.68
N LEU A 24 15.91 -1.99 -1.41
CA LEU A 24 14.98 -2.89 -0.73
C LEU A 24 13.61 -2.91 -1.40
N TYR A 25 13.10 -1.74 -1.80
CA TYR A 25 11.84 -1.62 -2.53
C TYR A 25 11.87 -2.40 -3.85
N LEU A 26 12.93 -2.26 -4.66
CA LEU A 26 13.09 -3.03 -5.90
C LEU A 26 13.17 -4.54 -5.64
N ARG A 27 13.84 -4.95 -4.55
CA ARG A 27 13.89 -6.36 -4.13
C ARG A 27 12.50 -6.87 -3.76
N GLU A 28 11.73 -6.14 -2.96
CA GLU A 28 10.38 -6.53 -2.55
C GLU A 28 9.44 -6.55 -3.76
N LEU A 29 9.51 -5.56 -4.66
CA LEU A 29 8.79 -5.56 -5.93
C LEU A 29 9.07 -6.83 -6.74
N LYS A 30 10.36 -7.16 -6.93
CA LYS A 30 10.76 -8.35 -7.68
C LYS A 30 10.32 -9.64 -6.99
N ALA A 31 10.38 -9.70 -5.66
CA ALA A 31 9.90 -10.84 -4.90
C ALA A 31 8.38 -11.02 -5.01
N ARG A 32 7.61 -9.92 -5.01
CA ARG A 32 6.14 -9.94 -5.03
C ARG A 32 5.56 -10.17 -6.43
N PHE A 33 6.19 -9.60 -7.47
CA PHE A 33 5.68 -9.63 -8.85
C PHE A 33 6.51 -10.46 -9.83
N GLY A 34 7.74 -10.87 -9.47
CA GLY A 34 8.69 -11.46 -10.40
C GLY A 34 8.50 -12.95 -10.70
N LEU A 35 7.83 -13.71 -9.83
CA LEU A 35 7.63 -15.17 -10.02
C LEU A 35 6.18 -15.55 -10.38
N TYR A 36 5.18 -14.76 -9.99
CA TYR A 36 3.78 -15.02 -10.31
C TYR A 36 3.03 -13.72 -10.64
N ARG A 37 2.69 -13.54 -11.92
CA ARG A 37 1.92 -12.38 -12.45
C ARG A 37 0.54 -12.18 -11.80
N LEU A 38 0.06 -13.17 -11.05
CA LEU A 38 -1.26 -13.19 -10.42
C LEU A 38 -1.37 -12.29 -9.17
N GLY A 39 -0.25 -11.79 -8.61
CA GLY A 39 -0.28 -10.99 -7.39
C GLY A 39 -1.11 -9.70 -7.50
N LEU A 40 -1.01 -8.98 -8.63
CA LEU A 40 -1.79 -7.76 -8.84
C LEU A 40 -3.27 -8.07 -9.10
N ALA A 41 -3.55 -9.14 -9.88
CA ALA A 41 -4.91 -9.58 -10.14
C ALA A 41 -5.60 -10.00 -8.84
N TRP A 42 -4.88 -10.68 -7.95
CA TRP A 42 -5.38 -11.07 -6.63
C TRP A 42 -5.64 -9.87 -5.71
N ALA A 43 -4.74 -8.89 -5.71
CA ALA A 43 -4.91 -7.65 -4.94
C ALA A 43 -6.17 -6.86 -5.35
N LEU A 44 -6.62 -6.99 -6.60
CA LEU A 44 -7.89 -6.45 -7.09
C LEU A 44 -9.08 -7.37 -6.81
N LEU A 45 -8.91 -8.68 -6.99
CA LEU A 45 -9.99 -9.66 -6.85
C LEU A 45 -10.58 -9.64 -5.44
N GLU A 46 -9.73 -9.59 -4.42
CA GLU A 46 -10.14 -9.59 -3.01
C GLU A 46 -11.11 -8.45 -2.66
N PRO A 47 -10.76 -7.15 -2.85
CA PRO A 47 -11.66 -6.07 -2.55
C PRO A 47 -12.92 -6.10 -3.41
N VAL A 48 -12.82 -6.44 -4.71
CA VAL A 48 -14.01 -6.57 -5.58
C VAL A 48 -14.97 -7.61 -5.01
N ALA A 49 -14.47 -8.78 -4.62
CA ALA A 49 -15.30 -9.85 -4.08
C ALA A 49 -15.98 -9.44 -2.77
N VAL A 50 -15.22 -8.86 -1.83
CA VAL A 50 -15.78 -8.44 -0.53
C VAL A 50 -16.83 -7.35 -0.72
N ILE A 51 -16.53 -6.33 -1.54
CA ILE A 51 -17.47 -5.24 -1.81
C ILE A 51 -18.72 -5.78 -2.49
N ALA A 52 -18.60 -6.63 -3.51
CA ALA A 52 -19.74 -7.19 -4.22
C ALA A 52 -20.62 -8.05 -3.31
N ILE A 53 -20.03 -8.94 -2.51
CA ILE A 53 -20.77 -9.83 -1.60
C ILE A 53 -21.50 -9.01 -0.54
N LEU A 54 -20.80 -8.11 0.15
CA LEU A 54 -21.40 -7.31 1.22
C LEU A 54 -22.48 -6.36 0.70
N SER A 55 -22.25 -5.74 -0.46
CA SER A 55 -23.23 -4.85 -1.08
C SER A 55 -24.48 -5.61 -1.53
N THR A 56 -24.32 -6.79 -2.12
CA THR A 56 -25.45 -7.62 -2.56
C THR A 56 -26.29 -8.09 -1.38
N ILE A 57 -25.64 -8.63 -0.32
CA ILE A 57 -26.34 -9.08 0.88
C ILE A 57 -27.09 -7.93 1.55
N LYS A 58 -26.45 -6.75 1.67
CA LYS A 58 -27.09 -5.58 2.26
C LYS A 58 -28.23 -5.05 1.40
N SER A 59 -28.04 -4.98 0.08
CA SER A 59 -29.06 -4.50 -0.85
C SER A 59 -30.35 -5.33 -0.74
N MET A 60 -30.20 -6.65 -0.71
CA MET A 60 -31.32 -7.59 -0.59
C MET A 60 -32.12 -7.44 0.72
N TRP A 61 -31.49 -7.03 1.82
CA TRP A 61 -32.10 -7.04 3.15
C TRP A 61 -32.52 -5.64 3.63
N PHE A 62 -31.86 -4.59 3.15
CA PHE A 62 -31.97 -3.22 3.69
C PHE A 62 -32.27 -2.15 2.62
N GLY A 63 -32.53 -2.54 1.37
CA GLY A 63 -32.69 -1.61 0.23
C GLY A 63 -31.35 -1.18 -0.35
N ASP A 64 -31.28 -0.20 -1.26
CA ASP A 64 -30.08 0.00 -2.08
C ASP A 64 -29.07 1.05 -1.56
N SER A 65 -29.38 1.75 -0.46
CA SER A 65 -28.49 2.78 0.10
C SER A 65 -28.57 2.92 1.62
N VAL A 66 -27.49 3.47 2.20
CA VAL A 66 -27.45 3.93 3.60
C VAL A 66 -27.34 5.45 3.59
N GLN A 67 -28.33 6.14 4.13
CA GLN A 67 -28.31 7.61 4.27
C GLN A 67 -27.99 8.34 2.95
N GLY A 68 -28.44 7.80 1.82
CA GLY A 68 -28.19 8.36 0.49
C GLY A 68 -26.87 7.95 -0.16
N ILE A 69 -26.05 7.11 0.49
CA ILE A 69 -24.83 6.53 -0.08
C ILE A 69 -25.10 5.10 -0.52
N GLU A 70 -24.80 4.79 -1.78
CA GLU A 70 -24.95 3.45 -2.34
C GLU A 70 -24.01 2.46 -1.63
N TYR A 71 -24.51 1.26 -1.31
CA TYR A 71 -23.76 0.25 -0.56
C TYR A 71 -22.36 -0.07 -1.14
N PRO A 72 -22.18 -0.19 -2.48
CA PRO A 72 -20.86 -0.46 -3.06
C PRO A 72 -19.82 0.60 -2.71
N ILE A 73 -20.19 1.89 -2.73
CA ILE A 73 -19.28 3.00 -2.38
C ILE A 73 -18.96 2.96 -0.89
N PHE A 74 -19.97 2.76 -0.05
CA PHE A 74 -19.80 2.67 1.40
C PHE A 74 -18.83 1.55 1.78
N PHE A 75 -19.03 0.34 1.24
CA PHE A 75 -18.16 -0.79 1.50
C PHE A 75 -16.78 -0.63 0.89
N MET A 76 -16.65 0.00 -0.28
CA MET A 76 -15.34 0.31 -0.86
C MET A 76 -14.51 1.16 0.10
N LEU A 77 -15.05 2.28 0.59
CA LEU A 77 -14.32 3.19 1.48
C LEU A 77 -13.96 2.51 2.80
N GLY A 78 -14.92 1.81 3.42
CA GLY A 78 -14.70 1.12 4.69
C GLY A 78 -13.71 -0.03 4.58
N PHE A 79 -13.86 -0.90 3.57
CA PHE A 79 -12.99 -2.05 3.36
C PHE A 79 -11.57 -1.64 2.99
N MET A 80 -11.41 -0.69 2.07
CA MET A 80 -10.07 -0.21 1.69
C MET A 80 -9.34 0.43 2.86
N GLY A 81 -10.03 1.24 3.68
CA GLY A 81 -9.46 1.82 4.89
C GLY A 81 -8.98 0.73 5.86
N TYR A 82 -9.84 -0.24 6.18
CA TYR A 82 -9.48 -1.37 7.02
C TYR A 82 -8.30 -2.18 6.45
N GLN A 83 -8.30 -2.41 5.14
CA GLN A 83 -7.29 -3.22 4.46
C GLN A 83 -5.91 -2.56 4.52
N ILE A 84 -5.82 -1.24 4.33
CA ILE A 84 -4.57 -0.48 4.47
C ILE A 84 -4.00 -0.66 5.89
N PHE A 85 -4.82 -0.42 6.93
CA PHE A 85 -4.37 -0.59 8.32
C PHE A 85 -3.81 -1.99 8.57
N ASN A 86 -4.61 -3.00 8.25
CA ASN A 86 -4.24 -4.39 8.50
C ASN A 86 -2.99 -4.80 7.73
N LYS A 87 -2.86 -4.40 6.46
CA LYS A 87 -1.67 -4.73 5.66
C LYS A 87 -0.43 -4.10 6.28
N LEU A 88 -0.48 -2.82 6.65
CA LEU A 88 0.68 -2.12 7.18
C LEU A 88 1.17 -2.71 8.51
N THR A 89 0.27 -2.97 9.45
CA THR A 89 0.62 -3.56 10.75
C THR A 89 1.24 -4.95 10.61
N ASN A 90 0.66 -5.80 9.77
CA ASN A 90 1.18 -7.14 9.54
C ASN A 90 2.51 -7.12 8.75
N GLN A 91 2.62 -6.22 7.77
CA GLN A 91 3.81 -6.08 6.93
C GLN A 91 5.01 -5.52 7.69
N ALA A 92 4.79 -4.63 8.66
CA ALA A 92 5.85 -4.11 9.52
C ALA A 92 6.59 -5.25 10.23
N ALA A 93 5.85 -6.13 10.92
CA ALA A 93 6.43 -7.29 11.61
C ALA A 93 7.11 -8.27 10.63
N ALA A 94 6.46 -8.55 9.50
CA ALA A 94 6.98 -9.45 8.48
C ALA A 94 8.26 -8.90 7.81
N SER A 95 8.38 -7.58 7.66
CA SER A 95 9.53 -6.92 7.02
C SER A 95 10.83 -7.15 7.79
N ILE A 96 10.75 -7.10 9.12
CA ILE A 96 11.90 -7.30 10.01
C ILE A 96 12.38 -8.74 9.87
N ASN A 97 11.45 -9.71 9.93
CA ASN A 97 11.78 -11.13 9.85
C ASN A 97 12.38 -11.52 8.49
N ALA A 98 11.82 -11.03 7.39
CA ALA A 98 12.29 -11.33 6.03
C ALA A 98 13.68 -10.74 5.72
N ASN A 99 14.06 -9.65 6.39
CA ASN A 99 15.30 -8.92 6.13
C ASN A 99 16.35 -9.07 7.25
N ARG A 100 16.15 -9.95 8.25
CA ARG A 100 17.10 -10.16 9.36
C ARG A 100 18.54 -10.39 8.89
N GLY A 101 18.74 -11.19 7.84
CA GLY A 101 20.07 -11.48 7.29
C GLY A 101 20.79 -10.27 6.70
N LEU A 102 20.05 -9.22 6.29
CA LEU A 102 20.60 -7.98 5.75
C LEU A 102 21.01 -6.99 6.84
N PHE A 103 20.46 -7.10 8.05
CA PHE A 103 20.78 -6.18 9.16
C PHE A 103 22.21 -6.38 9.70
N ASN A 104 22.89 -7.46 9.30
CA ASN A 104 24.32 -7.62 9.54
C ASN A 104 25.17 -6.57 8.79
N PHE A 105 24.62 -5.95 7.74
CA PHE A 105 25.28 -4.84 7.06
C PHE A 105 25.01 -3.52 7.78
N ARG A 106 26.06 -2.79 8.14
CA ARG A 106 25.99 -1.49 8.84
C ARG A 106 25.11 -0.43 8.17
N GLN A 107 24.86 -0.58 6.87
CA GLN A 107 24.10 0.39 6.07
C GLN A 107 22.59 0.13 6.09
N VAL A 108 22.13 -1.06 6.50
CA VAL A 108 20.72 -1.45 6.44
C VAL A 108 20.14 -1.48 7.84
N ARG A 109 19.22 -0.57 8.15
CA ARG A 109 18.51 -0.56 9.43
C ARG A 109 17.12 -1.19 9.28
N PRO A 110 16.54 -1.76 10.35
CA PRO A 110 15.17 -2.30 10.32
C PRO A 110 14.13 -1.30 9.81
N ILE A 111 14.29 -0.02 10.14
CA ILE A 111 13.41 1.06 9.68
C ILE A 111 13.41 1.21 8.15
N ASP A 112 14.56 0.98 7.50
CA ASP A 112 14.67 1.08 6.03
C ASP A 112 13.89 -0.06 5.35
N ALA A 113 13.88 -1.24 5.97
CA ALA A 113 13.08 -2.39 5.51
C ALA A 113 11.57 -2.16 5.69
N ILE A 114 11.16 -1.67 6.86
CA ILE A 114 9.75 -1.31 7.12
C ILE A 114 9.29 -0.26 6.11
N ALA A 115 10.05 0.84 5.95
CA ALA A 115 9.73 1.91 5.02
C ALA A 115 9.57 1.42 3.57
N SER A 116 10.47 0.55 3.12
CA SER A 116 10.40 -0.01 1.75
C SER A 116 9.11 -0.82 1.52
N ARG A 117 8.63 -1.54 2.54
CA ARG A 117 7.45 -2.39 2.44
C ARG A 117 6.15 -1.61 2.63
N VAL A 118 6.12 -0.64 3.55
CA VAL A 118 5.02 0.33 3.68
C VAL A 118 4.80 1.05 2.34
N LEU A 119 5.88 1.53 1.72
CA LEU A 119 5.80 2.21 0.43
C LEU A 119 5.25 1.29 -0.68
N LEU A 120 5.63 0.01 -0.67
CA LEU A 120 5.08 -0.98 -1.60
C LEU A 120 3.57 -1.21 -1.41
N GLU A 121 3.10 -1.39 -0.17
CA GLU A 121 1.66 -1.55 0.09
C GLU A 121 0.87 -0.32 -0.31
N VAL A 122 1.35 0.88 0.08
CA VAL A 122 0.65 2.14 -0.25
C VAL A 122 0.52 2.31 -1.76
N VAL A 123 1.56 2.02 -2.54
CA VAL A 123 1.49 2.10 -4.01
C VAL A 123 0.45 1.12 -4.58
N ILE A 124 0.39 -0.10 -4.04
CA ILE A 124 -0.56 -1.12 -4.50
C ILE A 124 -1.99 -0.73 -4.10
N ASP A 125 -2.21 -0.31 -2.86
CA ASP A 125 -3.54 0.06 -2.36
C ASP A 125 -4.07 1.32 -3.05
N VAL A 126 -3.20 2.31 -3.36
CA VAL A 126 -3.58 3.48 -4.17
C VAL A 126 -3.98 3.06 -5.58
N PHE A 127 -3.24 2.14 -6.20
CA PHE A 127 -3.59 1.62 -7.53
C PHE A 127 -4.93 0.88 -7.52
N VAL A 128 -5.13 0.00 -6.55
CA VAL A 128 -6.38 -0.76 -6.36
C VAL A 128 -7.56 0.17 -6.11
N PHE A 129 -7.40 1.15 -5.20
CA PHE A 129 -8.42 2.15 -4.92
C PHE A 129 -8.78 2.95 -6.17
N GLY A 130 -7.78 3.44 -6.90
CA GLY A 130 -8.00 4.19 -8.15
C GLY A 130 -8.73 3.36 -9.20
N PHE A 131 -8.36 2.08 -9.35
CA PHE A 131 -9.02 1.17 -10.27
C PHE A 131 -10.49 0.92 -9.90
N LEU A 132 -10.78 0.67 -8.62
CA LEU A 132 -12.15 0.50 -8.11
C LEU A 132 -12.98 1.77 -8.27
N ALA A 133 -12.41 2.93 -7.92
CA ALA A 133 -13.08 4.22 -8.05
C ALA A 133 -13.46 4.51 -9.51
N LEU A 134 -12.52 4.30 -10.45
CA LEU A 134 -12.79 4.45 -11.88
C LEU A 134 -13.84 3.44 -12.38
N GLY A 135 -13.78 2.20 -11.92
CA GLY A 135 -14.74 1.15 -12.28
C GLY A 135 -16.17 1.52 -11.83
N PHE A 136 -16.32 2.01 -10.61
CA PHE A 136 -17.62 2.46 -10.10
C PHE A 136 -18.12 3.75 -10.76
N LEU A 137 -17.24 4.73 -11.03
CA LEU A 137 -17.62 5.90 -11.83
C LEU A 137 -18.13 5.50 -13.22
N TRP A 138 -17.48 4.51 -13.85
CA TRP A 138 -17.93 3.97 -15.14
C TRP A 138 -19.28 3.26 -15.08
N LEU A 139 -19.58 2.63 -13.94
CA LEU A 139 -20.89 2.00 -13.68
C LEU A 139 -21.98 3.02 -13.31
N GLY A 140 -21.65 4.32 -13.21
CA GLY A 140 -22.61 5.40 -12.92
C GLY A 140 -22.82 5.70 -11.44
N PHE A 141 -21.97 5.16 -10.55
CA PHE A 141 -22.00 5.46 -9.12
C PHE A 141 -21.46 6.88 -8.87
N ASP A 142 -22.19 7.69 -8.11
CA ASP A 142 -21.86 9.10 -7.88
C ASP A 142 -20.89 9.23 -6.68
N MET A 143 -19.58 9.32 -6.95
CA MET A 143 -18.57 9.52 -5.91
C MET A 143 -18.21 10.99 -5.73
N GLN A 144 -18.89 11.64 -4.80
CA GLN A 144 -18.57 13.02 -4.44
C GLN A 144 -17.59 13.08 -3.26
N VAL A 145 -16.33 13.40 -3.56
CA VAL A 145 -15.34 13.70 -2.52
C VAL A 145 -15.54 15.14 -2.07
N HIS A 146 -16.33 15.34 -1.01
CA HIS A 146 -16.62 16.66 -0.46
C HIS A 146 -15.38 17.41 0.02
N ASN A 147 -14.40 16.70 0.59
CA ASN A 147 -13.18 17.31 1.12
C ASN A 147 -11.95 16.44 0.81
N PRO A 148 -11.23 16.72 -0.29
CA PRO A 148 -10.08 15.92 -0.69
C PRO A 148 -8.91 16.04 0.29
N LEU A 149 -8.78 17.17 0.99
CA LEU A 149 -7.73 17.37 1.98
C LEU A 149 -7.96 16.51 3.22
N LEU A 150 -9.22 16.43 3.68
CA LEU A 150 -9.58 15.54 4.78
C LEU A 150 -9.37 14.07 4.41
N PHE A 151 -9.72 13.66 3.18
CA PHE A 151 -9.47 12.30 2.70
C PHE A 151 -7.99 11.94 2.74
N LEU A 152 -7.12 12.81 2.21
CA LEU A 152 -5.67 12.62 2.29
C LEU A 152 -5.16 12.58 3.73
N ALA A 153 -5.69 13.44 4.60
CA ALA A 153 -5.32 13.43 6.02
C ALA A 153 -5.73 12.12 6.72
N VAL A 154 -6.92 11.58 6.44
CA VAL A 154 -7.36 10.29 6.98
C VAL A 154 -6.46 9.17 6.50
N VAL A 155 -6.19 9.08 5.20
CA VAL A 155 -5.29 8.07 4.63
C VAL A 155 -3.89 8.18 5.24
N PHE A 156 -3.37 9.39 5.40
CA PHE A 156 -2.08 9.63 6.04
C PHE A 156 -2.04 9.16 7.50
N ASN A 157 -3.07 9.48 8.29
CA ASN A 157 -3.18 8.99 9.67
C ASN A 157 -3.26 7.46 9.73
N LEU A 158 -3.97 6.85 8.78
CA LEU A 158 -4.11 5.40 8.64
C LEU A 158 -2.75 4.74 8.37
N ILE A 159 -1.94 5.35 7.50
CA ILE A 159 -0.58 4.89 7.20
C ILE A 159 0.36 5.09 8.38
N LEU A 160 0.16 6.15 9.16
CA LEU A 160 1.00 6.47 10.31
C LEU A 160 0.71 5.59 11.53
N LEU A 161 -0.55 5.19 11.72
CA LEU A 161 -0.99 4.36 12.84
C LEU A 161 -0.92 2.85 12.55
N GLY A 162 -0.99 2.45 11.28
CA GLY A 162 -0.90 1.06 10.83
C GLY A 162 0.53 0.55 10.81
#